data_AF-A0A354BFN2-F1
#
_entry.id   AF-A0A354BFN2-F1
#
_cell.length_a   1.000
_cell.length_b   1.000
_cell.length_c   1.000
_cell.angle_alpha   90.00
_cell.angle_beta   90.00
_cell.angle_gamma   90.00
#
_symmetry.space_group_name_H-M   'P 1'
#
loop_
_entity.id
_entity.type
_entity.pdbx_description
1 polymer ?
#
loop_
_entity_poly.entity_id
_entity_poly.type
_entity_poly.pdbx_seq_one_letter_code
_entity_poly.pdbx_strand_id
1 'polypeptide(L)'
;MKNRNFTESHRAGRIARVLLVVNLAVMTGCASVSPVPETVIHKSGLNQVHLEKDPDSVSNSHPVSLSQSEVGALLRGVRVWKQRNLIHRLYAGESERTRGFRNEEVKILAPALANALELASPDQRIYFHLSHVTEYGEEETTSGW
;
A
#
# COMPACT_ATOMS: atom_id res chain seq x y z
N MET A 1 -33.96 -58.68 15.30
CA MET A 1 -33.56 -57.50 14.50
C MET A 1 -33.07 -56.41 15.46
N LYS A 2 -31.79 -56.01 15.38
CA LYS A 2 -31.15 -55.08 16.33
C LYS A 2 -31.13 -53.67 15.73
N ASN A 3 -31.80 -52.74 16.41
CA ASN A 3 -32.09 -51.39 15.95
C ASN A 3 -30.81 -50.53 15.84
N ARG A 4 -30.35 -50.26 14.61
CA ARG A 4 -29.15 -49.47 14.29
C ARG A 4 -29.42 -47.95 14.20
N ASN A 5 -30.66 -47.51 14.43
CA ASN A 5 -31.11 -46.17 14.03
C ASN A 5 -30.81 -45.05 15.04
N PHE A 6 -30.46 -45.36 16.29
CA PHE A 6 -30.30 -44.34 17.34
C PHE A 6 -28.92 -43.67 17.36
N THR A 7 -27.86 -44.37 16.93
CA THR A 7 -26.48 -43.85 16.99
C THR A 7 -26.09 -42.95 15.82
N GLU A 8 -26.81 -43.03 14.69
CA GLU A 8 -26.50 -42.24 13.49
C GLU A 8 -27.03 -40.79 13.57
N SER A 9 -28.20 -40.58 14.19
CA SER A 9 -28.80 -39.24 14.32
C SER A 9 -27.95 -38.29 15.17
N HIS A 10 -27.33 -38.80 16.24
CA HIS A 10 -26.44 -38.02 17.10
C HIS A 10 -25.13 -37.65 16.42
N ARG A 11 -24.58 -38.51 15.54
CA ARG A 11 -23.39 -38.20 14.74
C ARG A 11 -23.68 -37.15 13.67
N ALA A 12 -24.80 -37.29 12.96
CA ALA A 12 -25.23 -36.32 11.95
C ALA A 12 -25.48 -34.93 12.56
N GLY A 13 -26.13 -34.84 13.71
CA GLY A 13 -26.38 -33.57 14.42
C GLY A 13 -25.10 -32.90 14.92
N ARG A 14 -24.09 -33.67 15.33
CA ARG A 14 -22.77 -33.13 15.72
C ARG A 14 -22.00 -32.59 14.51
N ILE A 15 -22.02 -33.29 13.39
CA ILE A 15 -21.37 -32.85 12.14
C ILE A 15 -22.03 -31.57 11.63
N ALA A 16 -23.36 -31.51 11.61
CA ALA A 16 -24.09 -30.31 11.20
C ALA A 16 -23.76 -29.08 12.07
N ARG A 17 -23.63 -29.26 13.39
CA ARG A 17 -23.22 -28.17 14.30
C ARG A 17 -21.78 -27.71 14.08
N VAL A 18 -20.86 -28.64 13.84
CA VAL A 18 -19.46 -28.29 13.52
C VAL A 18 -19.39 -27.51 12.21
N LEU A 19 -20.10 -27.95 11.17
CA LEU A 19 -20.17 -27.24 9.90
C LEU A 19 -20.78 -25.84 10.05
N LEU A 20 -21.81 -25.67 10.88
CA LEU A 20 -22.40 -24.36 11.18
C LEU A 20 -21.40 -23.41 11.84
N VAL A 21 -20.65 -23.89 12.84
CA VAL A 21 -19.65 -23.09 13.57
C VAL A 21 -18.48 -22.71 12.65
N VAL A 22 -18.04 -23.63 11.80
CA VAL A 22 -16.99 -23.37 10.80
C VAL A 22 -17.46 -22.33 9.78
N ASN A 23 -18.69 -22.43 9.26
CA ASN A 23 -19.23 -21.45 8.32
C ASN A 23 -19.37 -20.04 8.94
N LEU A 24 -19.76 -19.93 10.21
CA LEU A 24 -19.80 -18.63 10.89
C LEU A 24 -18.39 -18.01 11.05
N ALA A 25 -17.36 -18.82 11.28
CA ALA A 25 -16.00 -18.32 11.45
C ALA A 25 -15.39 -17.76 10.16
N VAL A 26 -15.78 -18.29 8.99
CA VAL A 26 -15.26 -17.85 7.68
C VAL A 26 -15.86 -16.50 7.22
N MET A 27 -16.92 -16.00 7.87
CA MET A 27 -17.51 -14.68 7.54
C MET A 27 -16.75 -13.48 8.13
N THR A 28 -15.61 -13.70 8.80
CA THR A 28 -14.72 -12.62 9.23
C THR A 28 -13.87 -12.12 8.06
N GLY A 29 -14.52 -11.43 7.11
CA GLY A 29 -13.83 -10.68 6.08
C GLY A 29 -13.07 -9.50 6.69
N CYS A 30 -11.79 -9.37 6.38
CA CYS A 30 -11.05 -8.14 6.68
C CYS A 30 -11.60 -7.03 5.77
N ALA A 31 -12.54 -6.24 6.28
CA ALA A 31 -12.90 -4.98 5.63
C ALA A 31 -11.73 -4.02 5.84
N SER A 32 -10.76 -4.01 4.91
CA SER A 32 -9.74 -2.96 4.87
C SER A 32 -10.44 -1.67 4.46
N VAL A 33 -10.72 -0.81 5.44
CA VAL A 33 -11.15 0.56 5.19
C VAL A 33 -9.98 1.25 4.48
N SER A 34 -10.13 1.50 3.19
CA SER A 34 -9.18 2.36 2.48
C SER A 34 -9.35 3.78 3.04
N PRO A 35 -8.28 4.43 3.51
CA PRO A 35 -8.38 5.79 4.02
C PRO A 35 -8.98 6.67 2.93
N VAL A 36 -10.09 7.33 3.24
CA VAL A 36 -10.70 8.29 2.32
C VAL A 36 -9.73 9.47 2.21
N PRO A 37 -9.30 9.86 1.00
CA PRO A 37 -8.39 10.99 0.83
C PRO A 37 -9.06 12.24 1.38
N GLU A 38 -8.41 12.90 2.35
CA GLU A 38 -8.97 14.08 3.01
C GLU A 38 -8.83 15.30 2.11
N THR A 39 -7.73 15.41 1.36
CA THR A 39 -7.51 16.50 0.41
C THR A 39 -6.65 16.03 -0.76
N VAL A 40 -7.18 16.15 -1.99
CA VAL A 40 -6.45 15.82 -3.21
C VAL A 40 -5.61 17.02 -3.66
N ILE A 41 -4.30 16.85 -3.69
CA ILE A 41 -3.35 17.90 -4.10
C ILE A 41 -3.09 17.83 -5.61
N HIS A 42 -2.98 16.63 -6.14
CA HIS A 42 -2.78 16.39 -7.57
C HIS A 42 -3.51 15.14 -8.03
N LYS A 43 -4.10 15.18 -9.21
CA LYS A 43 -4.68 14.02 -9.88
C LYS A 43 -4.56 14.16 -11.40
N SER A 44 -3.93 13.18 -12.05
CA SER A 44 -3.77 13.12 -13.50
C SER A 44 -3.78 11.68 -13.97
N GLY A 45 -4.92 11.24 -14.52
CA GLY A 45 -5.12 9.84 -14.91
C GLY A 45 -5.05 8.93 -13.67
N LEU A 46 -4.10 7.98 -13.68
CA LEU A 46 -3.83 7.09 -12.55
C LEU A 46 -2.91 7.74 -11.49
N ASN A 47 -2.20 8.81 -11.84
CA ASN A 47 -1.30 9.48 -10.91
C ASN A 47 -2.08 10.34 -9.92
N GLN A 48 -1.80 10.21 -8.62
CA GLN A 48 -2.43 11.03 -7.59
C GLN A 48 -1.50 11.31 -6.42
N VAL A 49 -1.68 12.48 -5.81
CA VAL A 49 -1.05 12.90 -4.56
C VAL A 49 -2.15 13.51 -3.69
N HIS A 50 -2.28 13.04 -2.46
CA HIS A 50 -3.29 13.52 -1.53
C HIS A 50 -2.82 13.43 -0.08
N LEU A 51 -3.49 14.18 0.78
CA LEU A 51 -3.31 14.13 2.22
C LEU A 51 -4.24 13.07 2.80
N GLU A 52 -3.70 12.29 3.71
CA GLU A 52 -4.46 11.34 4.53
C GLU A 52 -4.09 11.51 6.00
N LYS A 53 -5.01 11.12 6.88
CA LYS A 53 -4.76 11.11 8.31
C LYS A 53 -3.67 10.09 8.64
N ASP A 54 -2.68 10.52 9.40
CA ASP A 54 -1.60 9.66 9.84
C ASP A 54 -2.07 8.82 11.05
N PRO A 55 -2.18 7.48 10.92
CA PRO A 55 -2.62 6.61 12.01
C PRO A 55 -1.61 6.59 13.18
N ASP A 56 -0.34 6.89 12.91
CA ASP A 56 0.75 6.79 13.86
C ASP A 56 1.22 8.17 14.36
N SER A 57 0.49 9.25 14.02
CA SER A 57 0.92 10.61 14.35
C SER A 57 0.88 10.88 15.84
N VAL A 58 2.05 11.21 16.40
CA VAL A 58 2.20 11.88 17.70
C VAL A 58 2.32 13.40 17.52
N SER A 59 2.91 13.84 16.40
CA SER A 59 2.91 15.20 15.82
C SER A 59 3.96 15.24 14.70
N ASN A 60 3.56 15.20 13.43
CA ASN A 60 4.49 15.37 12.32
C ASN A 60 5.08 16.79 12.29
N SER A 61 6.24 16.96 11.63
CA SER A 61 6.91 18.27 11.49
C SER A 61 6.30 19.15 10.38
N HIS A 62 5.07 18.85 9.97
CA HIS A 62 4.29 19.69 9.06
C HIS A 62 3.52 20.75 9.85
N PRO A 63 3.21 21.91 9.24
CA PRO A 63 3.54 22.30 7.87
C PRO A 63 5.03 22.65 7.70
N VAL A 64 5.59 22.32 6.52
CA VAL A 64 6.98 22.66 6.17
C VAL A 64 7.05 23.23 4.76
N SER A 65 7.78 24.33 4.59
CA SER A 65 8.02 24.93 3.27
C SER A 65 9.32 24.37 2.70
N LEU A 66 9.20 23.58 1.63
CA LEU A 66 10.33 23.09 0.83
C LEU A 66 10.11 23.52 -0.62
N SER A 67 11.15 24.03 -1.27
CA SER A 67 11.07 24.39 -2.68
C SER A 67 10.94 23.15 -3.56
N GLN A 68 10.31 23.30 -4.72
CA GLN A 68 10.19 22.22 -5.72
C GLN A 68 11.57 21.67 -6.12
N SER A 69 12.59 22.53 -6.18
CA SER A 69 13.97 22.13 -6.48
C SER A 69 14.58 21.25 -5.39
N GLU A 70 14.33 21.55 -4.11
CA GLU A 70 14.81 20.75 -2.98
C GLU A 70 14.11 19.40 -2.94
N VAL A 71 12.78 19.38 -3.04
CA VAL A 71 12.01 18.13 -3.11
C VAL A 71 12.48 17.29 -4.32
N GLY A 72 12.66 17.91 -5.48
CA GLY A 72 13.17 17.22 -6.66
C GLY A 72 14.59 16.67 -6.47
N ALA A 73 15.45 17.37 -5.73
CA ALA A 73 16.79 16.88 -5.38
C ALA A 73 16.73 15.68 -4.43
N LEU A 74 15.85 15.73 -3.42
CA LEU A 74 15.61 14.62 -2.50
C LEU A 74 15.12 13.37 -3.25
N LEU A 75 14.09 13.51 -4.09
CA LEU A 75 13.56 12.39 -4.89
C LEU A 75 14.63 11.77 -5.82
N ARG A 76 15.46 12.59 -6.48
CA ARG A 76 16.56 12.10 -7.32
C ARG A 76 17.64 11.36 -6.53
N GLY A 77 17.76 11.65 -5.23
CA GLY A 77 18.65 10.96 -4.30
C GLY A 77 18.17 9.58 -3.89
N VAL A 78 16.87 9.28 -4.01
CA VAL A 78 16.31 7.99 -3.60
C VAL A 78 16.84 6.86 -4.47
N ARG A 79 17.29 5.80 -3.80
CA ARG A 79 17.80 4.57 -4.41
C ARG A 79 17.01 3.39 -3.87
N VAL A 80 16.55 2.53 -4.78
CA VAL A 80 15.79 1.32 -4.47
C VAL A 80 16.55 0.10 -4.98
N TRP A 81 16.30 -1.04 -4.36
CA TRP A 81 16.81 -2.32 -4.81
C TRP A 81 15.77 -3.39 -4.53
N LYS A 82 15.72 -4.43 -5.36
CA LYS A 82 14.81 -5.55 -5.12
C LYS A 82 15.33 -6.36 -3.94
N GLN A 83 14.48 -6.64 -2.96
CA GLN A 83 14.81 -7.53 -1.87
C GLN A 83 14.95 -8.96 -2.41
N ARG A 84 16.19 -9.45 -2.53
CA ARG A 84 16.49 -10.83 -2.95
C ARG A 84 16.64 -11.72 -1.72
N ASN A 85 15.95 -12.86 -1.76
CA ASN A 85 16.13 -13.94 -0.79
C ASN A 85 17.49 -14.64 -0.99
N LEU A 86 17.96 -15.35 0.03
CA LEU A 86 19.32 -15.89 0.12
C LEU A 86 19.71 -16.74 -1.10
N ILE A 87 18.80 -17.61 -1.54
CA ILE A 87 19.03 -18.50 -2.70
C ILE A 87 19.27 -17.68 -3.99
N HIS A 88 18.41 -16.70 -4.26
CA HIS A 88 18.56 -15.84 -5.44
C HIS A 88 19.86 -15.05 -5.42
N ARG A 89 20.28 -14.59 -4.24
CA ARG A 89 21.52 -13.84 -4.07
C ARG A 89 22.77 -14.68 -4.32
N LEU A 90 22.75 -15.97 -3.96
CA LEU A 90 23.87 -16.88 -4.24
C LEU A 90 24.05 -17.15 -5.74
N TYR A 91 22.96 -17.22 -6.50
CA TYR A 91 23.01 -17.50 -7.94
C TYR A 91 23.21 -16.25 -8.81
N ALA A 92 22.45 -15.18 -8.53
CA ALA A 92 22.39 -13.97 -9.35
C ALA A 92 23.12 -12.75 -8.73
N GLY A 93 23.79 -12.94 -7.59
CA GLY A 93 24.50 -11.89 -6.87
C GLY A 93 23.59 -10.89 -6.15
N GLU A 94 24.22 -9.85 -5.61
CA GLU A 94 23.52 -8.73 -4.97
C GLU A 94 22.65 -7.94 -5.96
N SER A 95 21.57 -7.33 -5.45
CA SER A 95 20.73 -6.46 -6.29
C SER A 95 21.43 -5.13 -6.53
N GLU A 96 21.44 -4.68 -7.78
CA GLU A 96 21.87 -3.33 -8.12
C GLU A 96 20.94 -2.30 -7.48
N ARG A 97 21.51 -1.18 -7.03
CA ARG A 97 20.76 -0.03 -6.51
C ARG A 97 20.43 0.89 -7.68
N THR A 98 19.17 0.95 -8.05
CA THR A 98 18.68 1.82 -9.13
C THR A 98 18.02 3.07 -8.55
N ARG A 99 17.76 4.06 -9.41
CA ARG A 99 17.00 5.26 -9.00
C ARG A 99 15.57 4.84 -8.65
N GLY A 100 15.06 5.33 -7.53
CA GLY A 100 13.68 5.09 -7.11
C GLY A 100 12.64 5.79 -7.98
N PHE A 101 13.00 6.96 -8.52
CA PHE A 101 12.12 7.77 -9.35
C PHE A 101 12.80 8.14 -10.68
N ARG A 102 11.99 8.15 -11.74
CA ARG A 102 12.36 8.63 -13.07
C ARG A 102 12.28 10.17 -13.13
N ASN A 103 12.92 10.79 -14.11
CA ASN A 103 13.00 12.26 -14.17
C ASN A 103 11.62 12.93 -14.36
N GLU A 104 10.76 12.27 -15.12
CA GLU A 104 9.37 12.61 -15.44
C GLU A 104 8.47 12.47 -14.22
N GLU A 105 8.67 11.42 -13.42
CA GLU A 105 8.00 11.25 -12.14
C GLU A 105 8.41 12.36 -11.17
N VAL A 106 9.70 12.70 -11.10
CA VAL A 106 10.19 13.83 -10.29
C VAL A 106 9.58 15.16 -10.74
N LYS A 107 9.40 15.39 -12.04
CA LYS A 107 8.75 16.62 -12.56
C LYS A 107 7.29 16.74 -12.13
N ILE A 108 6.59 15.60 -11.97
CA ILE A 108 5.19 15.57 -11.52
C ILE A 108 5.13 15.70 -9.99
N LEU A 109 5.93 14.92 -9.27
CA LEU A 109 5.89 14.83 -7.81
C LEU A 109 6.46 16.07 -7.12
N ALA A 110 7.57 16.63 -7.60
CA ALA A 110 8.25 17.74 -6.91
C ALA A 110 7.32 18.94 -6.63
N PRO A 111 6.56 19.49 -7.61
CA PRO A 111 5.62 20.56 -7.33
C PRO A 111 4.44 20.12 -6.45
N ALA A 112 3.92 18.90 -6.65
CA ALA A 112 2.78 18.39 -5.90
C ALA A 112 3.12 18.15 -4.43
N LEU A 113 4.27 17.54 -4.14
CA LEU A 113 4.74 17.28 -2.79
C LEU A 113 5.15 18.56 -2.08
N ALA A 114 5.82 19.51 -2.75
CA ALA A 114 6.12 20.82 -2.14
C ALA A 114 4.86 21.53 -1.65
N ASN A 115 3.80 21.55 -2.47
CA ASN A 115 2.51 22.11 -2.08
C ASN A 115 1.85 21.29 -0.95
N ALA A 116 1.87 19.96 -1.04
CA ALA A 116 1.30 19.09 -0.03
C ALA A 116 1.96 19.24 1.35
N LEU A 117 3.29 19.40 1.39
CA LEU A 117 4.09 19.59 2.61
C LEU A 117 3.77 20.91 3.32
N GLU A 118 3.44 21.95 2.55
CA GLU A 118 3.05 23.26 3.07
C GLU A 118 1.61 23.26 3.60
N LEU A 119 0.72 22.50 2.97
CA LEU A 119 -0.69 22.37 3.35
C LEU A 119 -0.96 21.33 4.44
N ALA A 120 -0.07 20.35 4.62
CA ALA A 120 -0.25 19.26 5.57
C ALA A 120 -0.33 19.77 7.01
N SER A 121 -1.33 19.31 7.74
CA SER A 121 -1.44 19.49 9.19
C SER A 121 -0.53 18.49 9.93
N PRO A 122 -0.19 18.74 11.21
CA PRO A 122 0.67 17.84 12.00
C PRO A 122 0.13 16.41 12.16
N ASP A 123 -1.18 16.18 11.99
CA ASP A 123 -1.85 14.88 12.07
C ASP A 123 -2.02 14.19 10.71
N GLN A 124 -1.46 14.78 9.65
CA GLN A 124 -1.58 14.29 8.28
C GLN A 124 -0.23 13.80 7.74
N ARG A 125 -0.32 12.93 6.75
CA ARG A 125 0.79 12.47 5.90
C ARG A 125 0.40 12.52 4.44
N ILE A 126 1.40 12.48 3.56
CA ILE A 126 1.21 12.66 2.12
C ILE A 126 1.30 11.33 1.42
N TYR A 127 0.19 10.83 0.87
CA TYR A 127 0.20 9.66 0.02
C TYR A 127 0.42 10.05 -1.44
N PHE A 128 1.24 9.27 -2.15
CA PHE A 128 1.38 9.37 -3.59
C PHE A 128 1.27 8.01 -4.27
N HIS A 129 0.73 8.03 -5.48
CA HIS A 129 0.68 6.88 -6.38
C HIS A 129 0.97 7.37 -7.79
N LEU A 130 1.96 6.75 -8.42
CA LEU A 130 2.30 6.94 -9.82
C LEU A 130 2.16 5.61 -10.54
N SER A 131 1.57 5.63 -11.71
CA SER A 131 1.47 4.48 -12.60
C SER A 131 1.96 4.88 -13.99
N HIS A 132 2.74 4.00 -14.61
CA HIS A 132 3.14 4.15 -15.99
C HIS A 132 3.15 2.79 -16.69
N VAL A 133 2.81 2.82 -17.98
CA VAL A 133 2.89 1.64 -18.83
C VAL A 133 4.30 1.54 -19.37
N THR A 134 4.93 0.38 -19.19
CA THR A 134 6.23 0.05 -19.76
C THR A 134 6.11 -0.19 -21.27
N GLU A 135 7.23 -0.22 -21.99
CA GLU A 135 7.26 -0.52 -23.42
C GLU A 135 6.69 -1.92 -23.76
N TYR A 136 6.63 -2.82 -22.76
CA TYR A 136 6.07 -4.17 -22.88
C TYR A 136 4.59 -4.25 -22.51
N GLY A 137 3.95 -3.11 -22.20
CA GLY A 137 2.54 -3.06 -21.80
C GLY A 137 2.28 -3.45 -20.34
N GLU A 138 3.33 -3.71 -19.55
CA GLU A 138 3.21 -3.96 -18.11
C GLU A 138 3.04 -2.62 -17.38
N GLU A 139 2.14 -2.57 -16.40
CA GLU A 139 1.95 -1.41 -15.55
C GLU A 139 2.94 -1.44 -14.39
N GLU A 140 3.83 -0.46 -14.35
CA GLU A 140 4.72 -0.22 -13.23
C GLU A 140 4.18 0.88 -12.33
N THR A 141 4.07 0.58 -11.05
CA THR A 141 3.53 1.48 -10.03
C THR A 141 4.61 1.86 -9.02
N THR A 142 4.69 3.15 -8.71
CA THR A 142 5.51 3.71 -7.64
C THR A 142 4.58 4.41 -6.65
N SER A 143 4.45 3.89 -5.44
CA SER A 143 3.59 4.46 -4.39
C SER A 143 4.31 4.54 -3.06
N GLY A 144 3.84 5.44 -2.20
CA GLY A 144 4.41 5.67 -0.88
C GLY A 144 3.60 6.67 -0.06
N TRP A 145 3.97 6.78 1.21
CA TRP A 145 3.44 7.69 2.22
C TRP A 145 4.58 8.29 3.04
#